data_AF-J9E561-F1
#
_entry.id   AF-J9E561-F1
#
_cell.length_a   1.000
_cell.length_b   1.000
_cell.length_c   1.000
_cell.angle_alpha   90.00
_cell.angle_beta   90.00
_cell.angle_gamma   90.00
#
_symmetry.space_group_name_H-M   'P 1'
#
loop_
_entity.id
_entity.type
_entity.pdbx_description
1 polymer ?
#
loop_
_entity_poly.entity_id
_entity_poly.type
_entity_poly.pdbx_seq_one_letter_code
_entity_poly.pdbx_strand_id
1 'polypeptide(L)' 'DDTLVSIHSTINDSTFINASAIHDCDPKQANYIATQSPLPETITDFWQMIWEQ' A
#
# COMPACT_ATOMS: atom_id res chain seq x y z
N ASP A 1 -6.78 1.36 11.16
CA ASP A 1 -7.06 2.55 10.35
C ASP A 1 -7.52 2.01 9.01
N ASP A 2 -8.74 2.33 8.59
CA ASP A 2 -9.45 1.58 7.53
C ASP A 2 -8.91 1.89 6.12
N THR A 3 -8.06 2.91 6.01
CA THR A 3 -7.43 3.33 4.76
C THR A 3 -5.99 2.85 4.63
N LEU A 4 -5.41 2.23 5.66
CA LEU A 4 -4.00 1.84 5.67
C LEU A 4 -3.75 0.65 4.73
N VAL A 5 -2.78 0.80 3.81
CA VAL A 5 -2.40 -0.29 2.91
C VAL A 5 -1.42 -1.22 3.61
N SER A 6 -1.82 -2.48 3.74
CA SER A 6 -1.00 -3.56 4.28
C SER A 6 -0.37 -4.35 3.14
N ILE A 7 0.86 -4.82 3.35
CA ILE A 7 1.57 -5.69 2.41
C ILE A 7 2.16 -6.90 3.13
N HIS A 8 2.28 -8.02 2.43
CA HIS A 8 3.01 -9.16 2.97
C HIS A 8 4.51 -9.01 2.70
N SER A 9 5.27 -8.52 3.68
CA SER A 9 6.73 -8.53 3.59
C SER A 9 7.28 -9.91 3.96
N THR A 10 8.11 -10.46 3.06
CA THR A 10 8.82 -11.73 3.26
C THR A 10 10.24 -11.52 3.81
N ILE A 11 10.71 -10.27 3.84
CA ILE A 11 12.09 -9.90 4.16
C ILE A 11 12.18 -9.10 5.47
N ASN A 12 11.16 -8.29 5.78
CA ASN A 12 11.10 -7.47 6.99
C ASN A 12 9.81 -7.73 7.78
N ASP A 13 9.81 -7.47 9.09
CA ASP A 13 8.59 -7.54 9.93
C ASP A 13 7.62 -6.36 9.68
N SER A 14 7.93 -5.44 8.74
CA SER A 14 7.03 -4.34 8.39
C SER A 14 5.90 -4.85 7.49
N THR A 15 4.69 -4.86 8.03
CA THR A 15 3.48 -5.26 7.30
C THR A 15 2.78 -4.09 6.60
N PHE A 16 3.43 -2.92 6.52
CA PHE A 16 2.84 -1.68 6.05
C PHE A 16 3.79 -0.90 5.15
N ILE A 17 3.19 -0.19 4.18
CA ILE A 17 3.84 0.84 3.38
C ILE A 17 3.12 2.16 3.61
N ASN A 18 3.82 3.30 3.45
CA ASN A 18 3.22 4.62 3.55
C ASN A 18 2.34 4.94 2.33
N ALA A 19 1.16 4.33 2.34
CA ALA A 19 0.13 4.47 1.34
C ALA A 19 -1.26 4.41 1.97
N SER A 20 -2.23 5.02 1.30
CA SER A 20 -3.62 5.04 1.73
C SER A 20 -4.56 4.71 0.58
N ALA A 21 -5.52 3.83 0.85
CA ALA A 21 -6.65 3.57 -0.02
C ALA A 21 -7.58 4.79 -0.09
N ILE A 22 -7.92 5.21 -1.30
CA ILE A 22 -8.85 6.30 -1.57
C ILE A 22 -10.10 5.69 -2.22
N HIS A 23 -11.23 5.89 -1.53
CA HIS A 23 -12.55 5.48 -2.00
C HIS A 23 -13.23 6.64 -2.73
N ASP A 24 -13.88 6.34 -3.84
CA ASP A 24 -14.80 7.27 -4.50
C ASP A 24 -16.21 7.13 -3.87
N CYS A 25 -17.26 7.42 -4.63
CA CYS A 25 -18.66 7.34 -4.21
C CYS A 25 -19.09 5.94 -3.71
N ASP A 26 -18.37 4.88 -4.07
CA ASP A 26 -18.55 3.54 -3.50
C ASP A 26 -17.47 3.25 -2.44
N PRO A 27 -17.80 3.24 -1.13
CA PRO A 27 -16.84 2.98 -0.07
C PRO A 27 -16.38 1.52 0.00
N LYS A 28 -16.97 0.59 -0.77
CA LYS A 28 -16.63 -0.83 -0.71
C LYS A 28 -15.41 -1.21 -1.53
N GLN A 29 -14.98 -0.37 -2.46
CA GLN A 29 -13.81 -0.61 -3.29
C GLN A 29 -12.89 0.60 -3.24
N ALA A 30 -11.59 0.36 -3.03
CA ALA A 30 -10.59 1.40 -3.18
C ALA A 30 -10.40 1.64 -4.68
N ASN A 31 -10.64 2.87 -5.15
CA ASN A 31 -10.47 3.23 -6.55
C ASN A 31 -9.02 3.61 -6.85
N TYR A 32 -8.34 4.16 -5.85
CA TYR A 32 -6.97 4.64 -5.98
C TYR A 32 -6.18 4.32 -4.72
N ILE A 33 -4.86 4.24 -4.89
CA ILE A 33 -3.90 4.22 -3.79
C ILE A 33 -3.01 5.44 -3.95
N ALA A 34 -3.01 6.31 -2.94
CA ALA A 34 -2.01 7.38 -2.84
C ALA A 34 -0.85 6.88 -1.99
N THR A 35 0.38 7.07 -2.45
CA THR A 35 1.59 6.64 -1.76
C THR A 35 2.67 7.70 -1.87
N GLN A 36 3.60 7.69 -0.91
CA GLN A 36 4.87 8.39 -1.08
C GLN A 36 5.63 7.86 -2.31
N SER A 37 6.55 8.67 -2.85
CA SER A 37 7.52 8.16 -3.84
C SER A 37 8.38 7.06 -3.20
N PRO A 38 8.69 5.97 -3.91
CA PRO A 38 9.52 4.91 -3.37
C PRO A 38 10.90 5.45 -2.97
N LEU A 39 11.30 5.19 -1.73
CA LEU A 39 12.65 5.41 -1.23
C LEU A 39 13.48 4.14 -1.51
N PRO A 40 14.82 4.21 -1.58
CA PRO A 40 15.66 3.02 -1.84
C PRO A 40 15.31 1.80 -0.98
N GLU A 41 14.98 2.01 0.29
CA GLU A 41 14.59 0.98 1.25
C GLU A 41 13.15 0.43 1.09
N THR A 42 12.29 1.13 0.33
CA THR A 42 10.86 0.76 0.13
C THR A 42 10.52 0.40 -1.32
N ILE A 43 11.51 0.31 -2.23
CA ILE A 43 11.26 -0.07 -3.64
C ILE A 43 10.63 -1.46 -3.74
N THR A 44 11.13 -2.44 -2.98
CA THR A 44 10.57 -3.80 -2.96
C THR A 44 9.14 -3.80 -2.44
N ASP A 45 8.90 -3.08 -1.33
CA ASP A 45 7.58 -2.95 -0.72
C ASP A 45 6.57 -2.27 -1.67
N PHE A 46 7.02 -1.28 -2.44
CA PHE A 46 6.18 -0.62 -3.45
C PHE A 46 5.76 -1.56 -4.58
N TRP A 47 6.69 -2.37 -5.10
CA TRP A 47 6.34 -3.37 -6.12
C TRP A 47 5.49 -4.52 -5.56
N GLN A 48 5.71 -4.90 -4.30
CA GLN A 48 4.84 -5.87 -3.61
C GLN A 48 3.41 -5.33 -3.50
N MET A 49 3.24 -4.06 -3.12
CA MET A 49 1.95 -3.39 -3.09
C MET A 49 1.24 -3.43 -4.46
N ILE A 50 1.97 -3.22 -5.56
CA ILE A 50 1.38 -3.29 -6.92
C ILE A 50 0.94 -4.72 -7.26
N TRP A 51 1.62 -5.74 -6.76
CA TRP A 51 1.32 -7.13 -7.06
C TRP A 51 0.13 -7.68 -6.27
N GLU A 52 -0.07 -7.23 -5.04
CA GLU A 52 -1.10 -7.74 -4.12
C GLU A 52 -2.49 -7.11 -4.29
N GLN A 53 -2.54 -5.87 -4.76
CA GLN A 53 -3.79 -5.07 -4.90
C GLN A 53 -4.41 -5.24 -6.28
#